data_AF-A0A6N4UQF4-F1
#
_entry.id   AF-A0A6N4UQF4-F1
#
_cell.length_a   1.000
_cell.length_b   1.000
_cell.length_c   1.000
_cell.angle_alpha   90.00
_cell.angle_beta   90.00
_cell.angle_gamma   90.00
#
_symmetry.space_group_name_H-M   'P 1'
#
loop_
_entity.id
_entity.type
_entity.pdbx_description
1 polymer ?
#
loop_
_entity_poly.entity_id
_entity_poly.type
_entity_poly.pdbx_seq_one_letter_code
_entity_poly.pdbx_strand_id
1 'polypeptide(L)'
;MVTTKPEVGCHALTQTIAAERLEGWQPTAEQIASLTALLAGAVSFGEYLGPQLPTTAPPPRRRVFARRRPYFTPGTTLLRNNFGIQDAALLAQLEYVATAGRILQVHLHAHDTDLDIRSLHRHVFGDVYAWAGEPRIVELRKGDSMFGSCARIPRALEALQVEISRLVDEGTEIDDGTLSYRLARIYADYNQIHPFREGNGRTGTLLLHLLAHRAGRRLSLDDLTREEWISASRDSMPFRRDGRADPRPFVAVLRGRLQLRIRIGQVALDGRPHPGDQIVYAGRGQRLDLELIAGEGQTDQVDGHQLDA
;
A
#
# COMPACT_ATOMS: atom_id res chain seq x y z
N MET A 1 -0.72 -12.95 -23.72
CA MET A 1 0.24 -13.79 -22.98
C MET A 1 -0.25 -13.85 -21.54
N VAL A 2 -0.50 -15.06 -21.02
CA VAL A 2 -1.12 -15.35 -19.71
C VAL A 2 -0.13 -15.04 -18.59
N THR A 3 -0.51 -14.18 -17.66
CA THR A 3 0.34 -13.83 -16.51
C THR A 3 0.00 -14.72 -15.32
N THR A 4 0.93 -15.60 -14.97
CA THR A 4 0.75 -16.70 -14.00
C THR A 4 0.78 -16.19 -12.54
N LYS A 5 0.32 -16.98 -11.55
CA LYS A 5 0.45 -16.72 -10.09
C LYS A 5 1.82 -16.08 -9.68
N PRO A 6 2.96 -16.48 -10.30
CA PRO A 6 4.24 -15.77 -10.21
C PRO A 6 4.21 -14.24 -10.39
N GLU A 7 3.43 -13.70 -11.32
CA GLU A 7 3.47 -12.28 -11.67
C GLU A 7 2.73 -11.37 -10.69
N VAL A 8 1.64 -11.88 -10.10
CA VAL A 8 0.97 -11.18 -8.97
C VAL A 8 1.92 -11.11 -7.78
N GLY A 9 2.66 -12.20 -7.52
CA GLY A 9 3.66 -12.24 -6.47
C GLY A 9 4.83 -11.28 -6.70
N CYS A 10 5.40 -11.26 -7.90
CA CYS A 10 6.46 -10.32 -8.26
C CYS A 10 6.02 -8.87 -8.08
N HIS A 11 4.78 -8.53 -8.48
CA HIS A 11 4.28 -7.17 -8.30
C HIS A 11 4.10 -6.80 -6.83
N ALA A 12 3.52 -7.68 -6.01
CA ALA A 12 3.35 -7.45 -4.58
C ALA A 12 4.71 -7.22 -3.90
N LEU A 13 5.73 -8.02 -4.23
CA LEU A 13 7.09 -7.85 -3.74
C LEU A 13 7.70 -6.49 -4.16
N THR A 14 7.57 -6.12 -5.44
CA THR A 14 8.05 -4.83 -5.95
C THR A 14 7.39 -3.67 -5.22
N GLN A 15 6.06 -3.70 -5.02
CA GLN A 15 5.33 -2.66 -4.29
C GLN A 15 5.76 -2.56 -2.82
N THR A 16 5.94 -3.71 -2.15
CA THR A 16 6.46 -3.74 -0.77
C THR A 16 7.82 -3.08 -0.68
N ILE A 17 8.77 -3.48 -1.53
CA ILE A 17 10.15 -2.96 -1.50
C ILE A 17 10.16 -1.46 -1.84
N ALA A 18 9.37 -1.03 -2.83
CA ALA A 18 9.26 0.38 -3.20
C ALA A 18 8.74 1.22 -2.03
N ALA A 19 7.65 0.81 -1.37
CA ALA A 19 7.08 1.53 -0.23
C ALA A 19 8.07 1.63 0.94
N GLU A 20 8.81 0.57 1.24
CA GLU A 20 9.81 0.56 2.31
C GLU A 20 11.04 1.43 1.97
N ARG A 21 11.45 1.49 0.70
CA ARG A 21 12.53 2.39 0.23
C ARG A 21 12.18 3.86 0.40
N LEU A 22 10.92 4.26 0.21
CA LEU A 22 10.47 5.63 0.48
C LEU A 22 10.65 6.01 1.96
N GLU A 23 10.59 5.03 2.87
CA GLU A 23 10.88 5.21 4.29
C GLU A 23 12.36 5.04 4.65
N GLY A 24 13.23 4.74 3.67
CA GLY A 24 14.67 4.65 3.84
C GLY A 24 15.24 3.25 3.94
N TRP A 25 14.42 2.21 3.77
CA TRP A 25 14.95 0.87 3.81
C TRP A 25 15.87 0.60 2.61
N GLN A 26 17.05 0.09 2.90
CA GLN A 26 18.00 -0.39 1.90
C GLN A 26 18.19 -1.90 2.13
N PRO A 27 17.26 -2.74 1.61
CA PRO A 27 17.28 -4.16 1.89
C PRO A 27 18.54 -4.82 1.32
N THR A 28 19.12 -5.73 2.09
CA THR A 28 20.18 -6.62 1.58
C THR A 28 19.63 -7.66 0.62
N ALA A 29 20.49 -8.28 -0.19
CA ALA A 29 20.07 -9.38 -1.07
C ALA A 29 19.44 -10.55 -0.29
N GLU A 30 19.94 -10.82 0.91
CA GLU A 30 19.39 -11.84 1.81
C GLU A 30 17.98 -11.48 2.30
N GLN A 31 17.74 -10.23 2.67
CA GLN A 31 16.40 -9.78 3.08
C GLN A 31 15.39 -9.86 1.93
N ILE A 32 15.82 -9.55 0.69
CA ILE A 32 14.99 -9.73 -0.50
C ILE A 32 14.70 -11.22 -0.74
N ALA A 33 15.70 -12.09 -0.60
CA ALA A 33 15.53 -13.53 -0.74
C ALA A 33 14.54 -14.09 0.30
N SER A 34 14.65 -13.67 1.56
CA SER A 34 13.74 -14.06 2.63
C SER A 34 12.30 -13.58 2.39
N LEU A 35 12.11 -12.34 1.92
CA LEU A 35 10.79 -11.86 1.49
C LEU A 35 10.23 -12.66 0.31
N THR A 36 11.09 -13.05 -0.63
CA THR A 36 10.72 -13.87 -1.79
C THR A 36 10.30 -15.27 -1.37
N ALA A 37 10.98 -15.86 -0.38
CA ALA A 37 10.60 -17.14 0.21
C ALA A 37 9.24 -17.04 0.93
N LEU A 38 9.01 -15.95 1.66
CA LEU A 38 7.70 -15.67 2.30
C LEU A 38 6.59 -15.51 1.25
N LEU A 39 6.86 -14.77 0.17
CA LEU A 39 5.95 -14.62 -0.97
C LEU A 39 5.56 -15.97 -1.57
N ALA A 40 6.54 -16.86 -1.78
CA ALA A 40 6.33 -18.18 -2.37
C ALA A 40 5.58 -19.15 -1.44
N GLY A 41 5.36 -18.76 -0.17
CA GLY A 41 4.82 -19.65 0.86
C GLY A 41 5.81 -20.74 1.28
N ALA A 42 7.10 -20.59 0.95
CA ALA A 42 8.15 -21.53 1.31
C ALA A 42 8.51 -21.44 2.81
N VAL A 43 8.22 -20.30 3.44
CA VAL A 43 8.35 -20.05 4.86
C VAL A 43 7.11 -19.36 5.40
N SER A 44 6.74 -19.65 6.64
CA SER A 44 5.76 -18.89 7.40
C SER A 44 6.32 -17.52 7.82
N PHE A 45 5.44 -16.61 8.25
CA PHE A 45 5.88 -15.30 8.76
C PHE A 45 6.79 -15.44 10.00
N GLY A 46 6.54 -16.43 10.85
CA GLY A 46 7.38 -16.72 12.01
C GLY A 46 8.79 -17.19 11.62
N GLU A 47 8.90 -18.02 10.60
CA GLU A 47 10.19 -18.48 10.04
C GLU A 47 10.91 -17.36 9.27
N TYR A 48 10.17 -16.41 8.69
CA TYR A 48 10.73 -15.22 8.06
C TYR A 48 11.33 -14.24 9.09
N LEU A 49 10.58 -13.91 10.16
CA LEU A 49 11.00 -12.91 11.14
C LEU A 49 11.91 -13.47 12.24
N GLY A 50 11.67 -14.72 12.65
CA GLY A 50 12.34 -15.38 13.78
C GLY A 50 13.87 -15.33 13.75
N PRO A 51 14.54 -15.64 12.62
CA PRO A 51 16.00 -15.59 12.52
C PRO A 51 16.62 -14.22 12.78
N GLN A 52 15.84 -13.14 12.62
CA GLN A 52 16.30 -11.77 12.85
C GLN A 52 16.18 -11.36 14.32
N LEU A 53 15.28 -12.01 15.08
CA LEU A 53 15.04 -11.68 16.48
C LEU A 53 16.25 -12.10 17.34
N PRO A 54 16.69 -11.26 18.29
CA PRO A 54 17.79 -11.64 19.15
C PRO A 54 17.42 -12.83 20.03
N THR A 55 18.38 -13.75 20.18
CA THR A 55 18.24 -14.98 20.96
C THR A 55 18.37 -14.73 22.47
N THR A 56 18.89 -13.57 22.87
CA THR A 56 19.17 -13.25 24.28
C THR A 56 18.01 -12.52 24.93
N ALA A 57 17.64 -12.97 26.13
CA ALA A 57 16.65 -12.28 26.94
C ALA A 57 17.12 -10.83 27.21
N PRO A 58 16.22 -9.84 27.12
CA PRO A 58 16.59 -8.47 27.38
C PRO A 58 17.12 -8.32 28.81
N PRO A 59 18.18 -7.52 29.03
CA PRO A 59 18.73 -7.33 30.36
C PRO A 59 17.65 -6.78 31.31
N PRO A 60 17.70 -7.15 32.60
CA PRO A 60 16.71 -6.72 33.57
C PRO A 60 16.62 -5.19 33.61
N ARG A 61 15.40 -4.66 33.59
CA ARG A 61 15.14 -3.21 33.60
C ARG A 61 15.73 -2.59 34.85
N ARG A 62 16.79 -1.77 34.72
CA ARG A 62 17.25 -0.91 35.82
C ARG A 62 16.13 0.07 36.17
N ARG A 63 15.78 0.17 37.46
CA ARG A 63 14.86 1.20 37.95
C ARG A 63 15.57 2.55 37.85
N VAL A 64 15.29 3.28 36.77
CA VAL A 64 15.76 4.67 36.61
C VAL A 64 14.65 5.60 37.10
N PHE A 65 14.98 6.55 37.97
CA PHE A 65 14.11 7.68 38.31
C PHE A 65 14.11 8.68 37.14
N ALA A 66 13.53 8.28 36.02
CA ALA A 66 13.37 9.11 34.83
C ALA A 66 11.91 9.54 34.68
N ARG A 67 11.69 10.80 34.29
CA ARG A 67 10.37 11.31 33.95
C ARG A 67 9.77 10.44 32.83
N ARG A 68 8.60 9.84 33.08
CA ARG A 68 7.91 9.02 32.08
C ARG A 68 7.46 9.91 30.91
N ARG A 69 7.99 9.61 29.72
CA ARG A 69 7.52 10.18 28.45
C ARG A 69 6.67 9.12 27.75
N PRO A 70 5.48 9.46 27.21
CA PRO A 70 4.69 8.52 26.42
C PRO A 70 5.53 7.91 25.28
N TYR A 71 5.22 6.67 24.92
CA TYR A 71 5.87 5.88 23.85
C TYR A 71 7.34 5.48 24.06
N PHE A 72 8.13 6.21 24.85
CA PHE A 72 9.55 5.92 25.01
C PHE A 72 9.86 4.97 26.17
N THR A 73 10.95 4.23 26.04
CA THR A 73 11.56 3.48 27.13
C THR A 73 12.07 4.48 28.17
N PRO A 74 11.73 4.34 29.47
CA PRO A 74 12.11 5.31 30.49
C PRO A 74 13.62 5.62 30.49
N GLY A 75 13.96 6.91 30.51
CA GLY A 75 15.36 7.37 30.49
C GLY A 75 16.02 7.36 29.10
N THR A 76 15.29 7.03 28.04
CA THR A 76 15.83 6.97 26.67
C THR A 76 14.95 7.75 25.68
N THR A 77 15.43 7.86 24.44
CA THR A 77 14.66 8.32 23.27
C THR A 77 14.19 7.17 22.38
N LEU A 78 14.41 5.92 22.80
CA LEU A 78 14.00 4.74 22.05
C LEU A 78 12.52 4.45 22.28
N LEU A 79 11.78 4.16 21.21
CA LEU A 79 10.39 3.73 21.30
C LEU A 79 10.29 2.36 22.01
N ARG A 80 9.31 2.24 22.91
CA ARG A 80 8.94 0.95 23.49
C ARG A 80 8.45 0.05 22.38
N ASN A 81 9.08 -1.10 22.26
CA ASN A 81 8.83 -2.10 21.23
C ASN A 81 8.59 -3.47 21.88
N ASN A 82 7.87 -4.34 21.17
CA ASN A 82 7.50 -5.68 21.64
C ASN A 82 8.67 -6.65 21.59
N PHE A 83 9.70 -6.35 20.79
CA PHE A 83 10.93 -7.14 20.69
C PHE A 83 11.86 -6.99 21.91
N GLY A 84 11.60 -6.00 22.79
CA GLY A 84 12.44 -5.75 23.98
C GLY A 84 13.82 -5.13 23.65
N ILE A 85 14.00 -4.63 22.42
CA ILE A 85 15.26 -4.07 21.92
C ILE A 85 15.55 -2.73 22.57
N GLN A 86 16.81 -2.53 22.96
CA GLN A 86 17.33 -1.28 23.53
C GLN A 86 18.30 -0.55 22.59
N ASP A 87 18.68 -1.17 21.47
CA ASP A 87 19.53 -0.59 20.45
C ASP A 87 18.68 0.03 19.32
N ALA A 88 18.95 1.28 18.97
CA ALA A 88 18.14 2.01 17.99
C ALA A 88 18.32 1.50 16.55
N ALA A 89 19.54 1.10 16.18
CA ALA A 89 19.83 0.63 14.83
C ALA A 89 19.22 -0.75 14.60
N LEU A 90 19.35 -1.65 15.58
CA LEU A 90 18.73 -2.97 15.55
C LEU A 90 17.21 -2.89 15.55
N LEU A 91 16.61 -1.98 16.34
CA LEU A 91 15.16 -1.78 16.32
C LEU A 91 14.69 -1.33 14.93
N ALA A 92 15.40 -0.39 14.30
CA ALA A 92 15.04 0.08 12.97
C ALA A 92 15.12 -1.04 11.92
N GLN A 93 16.18 -1.86 11.95
CA GLN A 93 16.31 -3.01 11.05
C GLN A 93 15.19 -4.03 11.24
N LEU A 94 14.89 -4.40 12.48
CA LEU A 94 13.81 -5.35 12.80
C LEU A 94 12.43 -4.82 12.42
N GLU A 95 12.20 -3.53 12.63
CA GLU A 95 10.98 -2.88 12.20
C GLU A 95 10.82 -2.99 10.68
N TYR A 96 11.83 -2.64 9.89
CA TYR A 96 11.76 -2.77 8.43
C TYR A 96 11.45 -4.20 7.97
N VAL A 97 12.14 -5.19 8.54
CA VAL A 97 11.89 -6.60 8.20
C VAL A 97 10.45 -6.98 8.54
N ALA A 98 9.99 -6.68 9.75
CA ALA A 98 8.64 -7.03 10.18
C ALA A 98 7.57 -6.34 9.32
N THR A 99 7.71 -5.02 9.08
CA THR A 99 6.72 -4.26 8.30
C THR A 99 6.71 -4.69 6.84
N ALA A 100 7.87 -4.96 6.23
CA ALA A 100 7.93 -5.43 4.84
C ALA A 100 7.17 -6.76 4.65
N GLY A 101 7.35 -7.71 5.57
CA GLY A 101 6.61 -8.98 5.51
C GLY A 101 5.10 -8.79 5.69
N ARG A 102 4.67 -7.90 6.59
CA ARG A 102 3.24 -7.59 6.80
C ARG A 102 2.61 -6.85 5.64
N ILE A 103 3.32 -5.89 5.05
CA ILE A 103 2.87 -5.17 3.85
C ILE A 103 2.73 -6.13 2.66
N LEU A 104 3.68 -7.05 2.48
CA LEU A 104 3.60 -8.09 1.46
C LEU A 104 2.34 -8.95 1.64
N GLN A 105 2.03 -9.39 2.85
CA GLN A 105 0.79 -10.13 3.13
C GLN A 105 -0.47 -9.35 2.74
N VAL A 106 -0.49 -8.03 2.99
CA VAL A 106 -1.60 -7.18 2.57
C VAL A 106 -1.70 -7.08 1.05
N HIS A 107 -0.59 -6.91 0.34
CA HIS A 107 -0.59 -6.87 -1.13
C HIS A 107 -1.10 -8.17 -1.75
N LEU A 108 -0.81 -9.32 -1.14
CA LEU A 108 -1.32 -10.62 -1.58
C LEU A 108 -2.83 -10.78 -1.37
N HIS A 109 -3.40 -10.10 -0.38
CA HIS A 109 -4.83 -10.13 -0.06
C HIS A 109 -5.50 -8.75 -0.26
N ALA A 110 -5.00 -7.98 -1.23
CA ALA A 110 -5.41 -6.58 -1.40
C ALA A 110 -6.91 -6.41 -1.69
N HIS A 111 -7.54 -7.42 -2.31
CA HIS A 111 -8.97 -7.40 -2.58
C HIS A 111 -9.79 -7.44 -1.29
N ASP A 112 -9.40 -8.28 -0.32
CA ASP A 112 -10.18 -8.57 0.89
C ASP A 112 -9.74 -7.75 2.10
N THR A 113 -8.65 -6.97 1.96
CA THR A 113 -8.11 -6.15 3.04
C THR A 113 -9.03 -4.98 3.37
N ASP A 114 -9.33 -4.78 4.65
CA ASP A 114 -10.04 -3.59 5.15
C ASP A 114 -9.19 -2.32 4.94
N LEU A 115 -9.84 -1.24 4.49
CA LEU A 115 -9.21 0.05 4.28
C LEU A 115 -9.25 0.96 5.51
N ASP A 116 -9.81 0.50 6.63
CA ASP A 116 -9.70 1.20 7.91
C ASP A 116 -8.23 1.40 8.28
N ILE A 117 -7.84 2.67 8.39
CA ILE A 117 -6.46 3.10 8.58
C ILE A 117 -5.88 2.57 9.89
N ARG A 118 -6.70 2.42 10.93
CA ARG A 118 -6.26 1.87 12.23
C ARG A 118 -5.96 0.39 12.11
N SER A 119 -6.80 -0.35 11.40
CA SER A 119 -6.64 -1.78 11.13
C SER A 119 -5.42 -2.05 10.26
N LEU A 120 -5.21 -1.25 9.21
CA LEU A 120 -3.99 -1.31 8.39
C LEU A 120 -2.73 -1.09 9.22
N HIS A 121 -2.69 -0.02 10.03
CA HIS A 121 -1.54 0.26 10.88
C HIS A 121 -1.32 -0.84 11.93
N ARG A 122 -2.40 -1.38 12.50
CA ARG A 122 -2.31 -2.48 13.48
C ARG A 122 -1.71 -3.73 12.84
N HIS A 123 -2.14 -4.09 11.64
CA HIS A 123 -1.60 -5.24 10.90
C HIS A 123 -0.11 -5.06 10.60
N VAL A 124 0.29 -3.89 10.12
CA VAL A 124 1.69 -3.64 9.70
C VAL A 124 2.64 -3.54 10.90
N PHE A 125 2.24 -2.86 11.98
CA PHE A 125 3.13 -2.53 13.09
C PHE A 125 2.88 -3.34 14.36
N GLY A 126 1.92 -4.27 14.37
CA GLY A 126 1.49 -5.01 15.56
C GLY A 126 2.60 -5.85 16.20
N ASP A 127 3.49 -6.43 15.39
CA ASP A 127 4.64 -7.17 15.91
C ASP A 127 5.67 -6.25 16.57
N VAL A 128 5.77 -4.99 16.13
CA VAL A 128 6.79 -4.04 16.59
C VAL A 128 6.32 -3.24 17.81
N TYR A 129 5.07 -2.75 17.78
CA TYR A 129 4.57 -1.77 18.73
C TYR A 129 3.24 -2.17 19.35
N ALA A 130 3.19 -2.24 20.69
CA ALA A 130 1.95 -2.52 21.43
C ALA A 130 0.81 -1.50 21.19
N TRP A 131 1.13 -0.30 20.70
CA TRP A 131 0.16 0.76 20.40
C TRP A 131 -0.28 0.78 18.93
N ALA A 132 0.10 -0.22 18.12
CA ALA A 132 -0.24 -0.25 16.70
C ALA A 132 -1.77 -0.18 16.47
N GLY A 133 -2.20 0.75 15.62
CA GLY A 133 -3.61 1.05 15.34
C GLY A 133 -4.24 2.06 16.30
N GLU A 134 -3.52 2.49 17.34
CA GLU A 134 -3.99 3.52 18.27
C GLU A 134 -3.51 4.92 17.86
N PRO A 135 -4.42 5.90 17.75
CA PRO A 135 -4.07 7.28 17.51
C PRO A 135 -3.04 7.82 18.51
N ARG A 136 -2.15 8.70 18.04
CA ARG A 136 -1.16 9.32 18.91
C ARG A 136 -1.81 10.24 19.95
N ILE A 137 -1.26 10.21 21.16
CA ILE A 137 -1.70 11.06 22.28
C ILE A 137 -0.80 12.26 22.53
N VAL A 138 0.23 12.44 21.69
CA VAL A 138 1.19 13.55 21.78
C VAL A 138 1.21 14.33 20.49
N GLU A 139 1.54 15.61 20.59
CA GLU A 139 1.72 16.47 19.41
C GLU A 139 3.07 16.18 18.75
N LEU A 140 3.06 16.10 17.42
CA LEU A 140 4.23 15.82 16.60
C LEU A 140 4.55 17.01 15.69
N ARG A 141 5.84 17.16 15.40
CA ARG A 141 6.38 18.15 14.46
C ARG A 141 7.47 17.49 13.62
N LYS A 142 7.68 17.98 12.41
CA LYS A 142 8.78 17.61 11.54
C LYS A 142 9.38 18.89 10.97
N GLY A 143 10.61 19.21 11.38
CA GLY A 143 11.16 20.55 11.18
C GLY A 143 10.26 21.61 11.81
N ASP A 144 9.93 22.64 11.03
CA ASP A 144 9.09 23.76 11.46
C ASP A 144 7.59 23.48 11.35
N SER A 145 7.19 22.41 10.66
CA SER A 145 5.79 22.07 10.45
C SER A 145 5.22 21.22 11.59
N MET A 146 4.08 21.64 12.14
CA MET A 146 3.29 20.83 13.07
C MET A 146 2.25 20.00 12.32
N PHE A 147 2.11 18.73 12.70
CA PHE A 147 1.01 17.90 12.22
C PHE A 147 -0.32 18.31 12.90
N GLY A 148 -1.44 17.72 12.44
CA GLY A 148 -2.77 17.93 13.00
C GLY A 148 -2.81 17.81 14.53
N SER A 149 -3.80 18.38 15.21
CA SER A 149 -3.88 18.21 16.67
C SER A 149 -4.34 16.80 17.01
N CYS A 150 -3.70 16.17 18.00
CA CYS A 150 -4.12 14.85 18.46
C CYS A 150 -5.59 14.80 18.87
N ALA A 151 -6.12 15.88 19.46
CA ALA A 151 -7.53 16.02 19.84
C ALA A 151 -8.50 15.99 18.64
N ARG A 152 -8.01 16.29 17.42
CA ARG A 152 -8.82 16.29 16.19
C ARG A 152 -8.72 14.99 15.39
N ILE A 153 -7.79 14.09 15.72
CA ILE A 153 -7.54 12.88 14.94
C ILE A 153 -8.80 12.02 14.77
N PRO A 154 -9.62 11.74 15.81
CA PRO A 154 -10.80 10.89 15.64
C PRO A 154 -11.76 11.40 14.55
N ARG A 155 -12.18 12.66 14.67
CA ARG A 155 -13.07 13.31 13.69
C ARG A 155 -12.43 13.42 12.30
N ALA A 156 -11.13 13.67 12.23
CA ALA A 156 -10.45 13.79 10.94
C ALA A 156 -10.33 12.45 10.22
N LEU A 157 -10.13 11.34 10.95
CA LEU A 157 -10.15 9.99 10.39
C LEU A 157 -11.55 9.59 9.91
N GLU A 158 -12.60 9.95 10.64
CA GLU A 158 -13.99 9.73 10.19
C GLU A 158 -14.26 10.44 8.86
N ALA A 159 -13.85 11.70 8.73
CA ALA A 159 -13.98 12.46 7.48
C ALA A 159 -13.16 11.84 6.33
N LEU A 160 -11.94 11.39 6.62
CA LEU A 160 -11.09 10.73 5.62
C LEU A 160 -11.70 9.39 5.19
N GLN A 161 -12.30 8.64 6.11
CA GLN A 161 -12.97 7.36 5.81
C GLN A 161 -14.13 7.54 4.83
N VAL A 162 -14.89 8.64 4.92
CA VAL A 162 -15.95 8.95 3.96
C VAL A 162 -15.38 9.14 2.54
N GLU A 163 -14.26 9.86 2.39
CA GLU A 163 -13.62 10.04 1.08
C GLU A 163 -13.00 8.75 0.55
N ILE A 164 -12.45 7.90 1.43
CA ILE A 164 -11.96 6.56 1.08
C ILE A 164 -13.12 5.71 0.52
N SER A 165 -14.24 5.63 1.23
CA SER A 165 -15.41 4.86 0.79
C SER A 165 -15.95 5.37 -0.54
N ARG A 166 -16.08 6.70 -0.70
CA ARG A 166 -16.52 7.30 -1.98
C ARG A 166 -15.58 6.93 -3.13
N LEU A 167 -14.27 6.96 -2.92
CA LEU A 167 -13.32 6.56 -3.97
C LEU A 167 -13.39 5.06 -4.29
N VAL A 168 -13.68 4.21 -3.32
CA VAL A 168 -13.90 2.78 -3.56
C VAL A 168 -15.12 2.56 -4.46
N ASP A 169 -16.21 3.29 -4.22
CA ASP A 169 -17.45 3.14 -4.98
C ASP A 169 -17.35 3.68 -6.42
N GLU A 170 -16.64 4.81 -6.61
CA GLU A 170 -16.58 5.51 -7.89
C GLU A 170 -15.30 5.20 -8.71
N GLY A 171 -14.31 4.57 -8.08
CA GLY A 171 -12.93 4.53 -8.57
C GLY A 171 -12.72 3.80 -9.90
N THR A 172 -13.56 2.82 -10.23
CA THR A 172 -13.45 2.07 -11.49
C THR A 172 -13.91 2.86 -12.70
N GLU A 173 -14.81 3.84 -12.50
CA GLU A 173 -15.48 4.59 -13.57
C GLU A 173 -14.75 5.89 -13.94
N ILE A 174 -13.72 6.27 -13.19
CA ILE A 174 -12.97 7.51 -13.39
C ILE A 174 -11.68 7.30 -14.18
N ASP A 175 -11.25 8.34 -14.90
CA ASP A 175 -9.98 8.34 -15.63
C ASP A 175 -8.77 8.45 -14.69
N ASP A 176 -7.58 8.13 -15.21
CA ASP A 176 -6.34 8.09 -14.44
C ASP A 176 -5.92 9.46 -13.88
N GLY A 177 -6.28 10.55 -14.56
CA GLY A 177 -6.03 11.91 -14.09
C GLY A 177 -6.89 12.24 -12.86
N THR A 178 -8.19 11.94 -12.94
CA THR A 178 -9.13 12.10 -11.83
C THR A 178 -8.75 11.20 -10.66
N LEU A 179 -8.43 9.92 -10.90
CA LEU A 179 -7.98 8.99 -9.86
C LEU A 179 -6.69 9.46 -9.18
N SER A 180 -5.71 9.91 -9.96
CA SER A 180 -4.46 10.47 -9.43
C SER A 180 -4.71 11.65 -8.50
N TYR A 181 -5.64 12.55 -8.88
CA TYR A 181 -6.02 13.68 -8.03
C TYR A 181 -6.70 13.24 -6.73
N ARG A 182 -7.62 12.28 -6.77
CA ARG A 182 -8.30 11.79 -5.57
C ARG A 182 -7.37 11.04 -4.62
N LEU A 183 -6.47 10.21 -5.16
CA LEU A 183 -5.40 9.56 -4.39
C LEU A 183 -4.49 10.61 -3.71
N ALA A 184 -4.05 11.61 -4.47
CA ALA A 184 -3.23 12.71 -3.95
C ALA A 184 -3.94 13.49 -2.83
N ARG A 185 -5.24 13.76 -2.98
CA ARG A 185 -6.07 14.42 -1.96
C ARG A 185 -6.14 13.61 -0.68
N ILE A 186 -6.50 12.33 -0.77
CA ILE A 186 -6.60 11.42 0.38
C ILE A 186 -5.27 11.35 1.11
N TYR A 187 -4.15 11.20 0.38
CA TYR A 187 -2.84 11.10 1.02
C TYR A 187 -2.39 12.43 1.64
N ALA A 188 -2.64 13.57 1.00
CA ALA A 188 -2.31 14.88 1.56
C ALA A 188 -3.06 15.13 2.88
N ASP A 189 -4.36 14.80 2.92
CA ASP A 189 -5.18 14.91 4.13
C ASP A 189 -4.69 13.93 5.21
N TYR A 190 -4.41 12.67 4.85
CA TYR A 190 -3.84 11.67 5.76
C TYR A 190 -2.49 12.12 6.35
N ASN A 191 -1.59 12.63 5.51
CA ASN A 191 -0.28 13.12 5.91
C ASN A 191 -0.37 14.30 6.89
N GLN A 192 -1.35 15.20 6.68
CA GLN A 192 -1.63 16.29 7.62
C GLN A 192 -2.18 15.76 8.96
N ILE A 193 -3.11 14.81 8.94
CA ILE A 193 -3.69 14.20 10.15
C ILE A 193 -2.56 13.56 10.97
N HIS A 194 -1.69 12.81 10.30
CA HIS A 194 -0.54 12.10 10.86
C HIS A 194 -0.95 11.30 12.13
N PRO A 195 -1.88 10.33 11.97
CA PRO A 195 -2.67 9.82 13.08
C PRO A 195 -1.86 9.01 14.11
N PHE A 196 -0.73 8.41 13.73
CA PHE A 196 0.02 7.49 14.58
C PHE A 196 1.32 8.09 15.11
N ARG A 197 1.91 7.44 16.12
CA ARG A 197 3.18 7.89 16.69
C ARG A 197 4.34 7.67 15.72
N GLU A 198 4.38 6.52 15.05
CA GLU A 198 5.37 6.13 14.05
C GLU A 198 4.64 5.27 13.01
N GLY A 199 5.17 5.15 11.79
CA GLY A 199 4.61 4.26 10.77
C GLY A 199 3.57 4.89 9.83
N ASN A 200 3.40 6.22 9.89
CA ASN A 200 2.42 6.93 9.07
C ASN A 200 2.70 6.79 7.56
N GLY A 201 3.93 7.02 7.11
CA GLY A 201 4.24 6.99 5.67
C GLY A 201 4.04 5.60 5.02
N ARG A 202 4.47 4.52 5.68
CA ARG A 202 4.19 3.12 5.27
C ARG A 202 2.71 2.82 5.20
N THR A 203 1.94 3.20 6.23
CA THR A 203 0.49 2.98 6.26
C THR A 203 -0.21 3.76 5.15
N GLY A 204 0.17 5.02 4.92
CA GLY A 204 -0.41 5.84 3.87
C GLY A 204 -0.07 5.33 2.46
N THR A 205 1.17 4.88 2.24
CA THR A 205 1.59 4.33 0.94
C THR A 205 0.86 3.03 0.64
N LEU A 206 0.70 2.17 1.67
CA LEU A 206 -0.12 0.96 1.57
C LEU A 206 -1.58 1.28 1.23
N LEU A 207 -2.18 2.27 1.90
CA LEU A 207 -3.54 2.74 1.59
C LEU A 207 -3.67 3.17 0.12
N LEU A 208 -2.69 3.90 -0.42
CA LEU A 208 -2.69 4.31 -1.83
C LEU A 208 -2.64 3.12 -2.79
N HIS A 209 -1.79 2.13 -2.52
CA HIS A 209 -1.74 0.90 -3.31
C HIS A 209 -3.09 0.17 -3.29
N LEU A 210 -3.74 0.08 -2.12
CA LEU A 210 -5.04 -0.59 -1.97
C LEU A 210 -6.17 0.19 -2.65
N LEU A 211 -6.20 1.52 -2.55
CA LEU A 211 -7.18 2.35 -3.24
C LEU A 211 -7.04 2.25 -4.76
N ALA A 212 -5.81 2.35 -5.27
CA ALA A 212 -5.54 2.13 -6.70
C ALA A 212 -6.00 0.72 -7.12
N HIS A 213 -5.71 -0.30 -6.29
CA HIS A 213 -6.15 -1.67 -6.51
C HIS A 213 -7.67 -1.78 -6.64
N ARG A 214 -8.43 -1.15 -5.73
CA ARG A 214 -9.90 -1.13 -5.75
C ARG A 214 -10.47 -0.39 -6.97
N ALA A 215 -9.79 0.66 -7.42
CA ALA A 215 -10.10 1.38 -8.66
C ALA A 215 -9.69 0.63 -9.95
N GLY A 216 -9.30 -0.65 -9.86
CA GLY A 216 -8.88 -1.43 -11.03
C GLY A 216 -7.55 -0.97 -11.63
N ARG A 217 -6.72 -0.24 -10.88
CA ARG A 217 -5.38 0.19 -11.29
C ARG A 217 -4.28 -0.44 -10.45
N ARG A 218 -3.07 -0.40 -10.98
CA ARG A 218 -1.82 -0.57 -10.22
C ARG A 218 -1.18 0.79 -10.06
N LEU A 219 -0.68 1.07 -8.87
CA LEU A 219 0.17 2.22 -8.59
C LEU A 219 1.62 1.75 -8.48
N SER A 220 2.49 2.28 -9.34
CA SER A 220 3.93 1.97 -9.38
C SER A 220 4.72 3.11 -8.71
N LEU A 221 5.44 2.81 -7.64
CA LEU A 221 6.28 3.78 -6.90
C LEU A 221 7.77 3.39 -6.91
N ASP A 222 8.14 2.42 -7.74
CA ASP A 222 9.44 1.76 -7.80
C ASP A 222 10.59 2.65 -8.30
N ASP A 223 10.28 3.61 -9.15
CA ASP A 223 11.19 4.62 -9.70
C ASP A 223 11.12 5.96 -8.94
N LEU A 224 10.30 6.05 -7.89
CA LEU A 224 10.19 7.25 -7.08
C LEU A 224 11.27 7.30 -6.01
N THR A 225 11.98 8.43 -5.92
CA THR A 225 13.00 8.63 -4.90
C THR A 225 12.37 8.99 -3.55
N ARG A 226 13.11 8.70 -2.47
CA ARG A 226 12.75 9.12 -1.12
C ARG A 226 12.64 10.65 -1.03
N GLU A 227 13.55 11.35 -1.68
CA GLU A 227 13.61 12.82 -1.68
C GLU A 227 12.37 13.43 -2.31
N GLU A 228 11.92 12.92 -3.47
CA GLU A 228 10.69 13.37 -4.13
C GLU A 228 9.47 13.16 -3.23
N TRP A 229 9.35 11.98 -2.60
CA TRP A 229 8.24 11.68 -1.69
C TRP A 229 8.24 12.57 -0.44
N ILE A 230 9.42 12.79 0.16
CA ILE A 230 9.56 13.67 1.32
C ILE A 230 9.26 15.12 0.94
N SER A 231 9.68 15.58 -0.25
CA SER A 231 9.37 16.94 -0.71
C SER A 231 7.86 17.09 -0.90
N ALA A 232 7.21 16.18 -1.62
CA ALA A 232 5.77 16.22 -1.81
C ALA A 232 5.00 16.17 -0.47
N SER A 233 5.45 15.35 0.47
CA SER A 233 4.89 15.28 1.83
C SER A 233 5.06 16.58 2.60
N ARG A 234 6.18 17.29 2.44
CA ARG A 234 6.41 18.59 3.08
C ARG A 234 5.53 19.65 2.45
N ASP A 235 5.53 19.71 1.13
CA ASP A 235 4.87 20.76 0.35
C ASP A 235 3.34 20.61 0.37
N SER A 236 2.84 19.41 0.70
CA SER A 236 1.40 19.19 0.91
C SER A 236 0.89 19.76 2.24
N MET A 237 1.78 20.02 3.20
CA MET A 237 1.38 20.48 4.53
C MET A 237 0.85 21.92 4.47
N PRO A 238 -0.25 22.22 5.16
CA PRO A 238 -0.74 23.59 5.19
C PRO A 238 0.19 24.51 5.98
N PHE A 239 0.22 25.78 5.59
CA PHE A 239 0.94 26.82 6.33
C PHE A 239 0.44 26.97 7.78
N ARG A 240 -0.89 26.90 7.99
CA ARG A 240 -1.50 26.88 9.32
C ARG A 240 -1.89 25.46 9.70
N ARG A 241 -1.70 25.11 10.97
CA ARG A 241 -1.99 23.79 11.54
C ARG A 241 -3.43 23.30 11.30
N ASP A 242 -4.37 24.22 11.24
CA ASP A 242 -5.80 24.02 11.01
C ASP A 242 -6.25 24.30 9.56
N GLY A 243 -5.30 24.65 8.68
CA GLY A 243 -5.54 24.81 7.26
C GLY A 243 -5.83 23.50 6.53
N ARG A 244 -6.00 23.57 5.21
CA ARG A 244 -6.23 22.42 4.33
C ARG A 244 -4.93 22.01 3.65
N ALA A 245 -4.66 20.71 3.61
CA ALA A 245 -3.55 20.16 2.84
C ALA A 245 -3.68 20.46 1.34
N ASP A 246 -2.54 20.61 0.67
CA ASP A 246 -2.43 20.81 -0.76
C ASP A 246 -2.06 19.49 -1.45
N PRO A 247 -2.90 18.93 -2.34
CA PRO A 247 -2.61 17.66 -2.99
C PRO A 247 -1.71 17.83 -4.20
N ARG A 248 -1.51 19.06 -4.72
CA ARG A 248 -0.79 19.30 -5.98
C ARG A 248 0.61 18.68 -6.00
N PRO A 249 1.40 18.72 -4.90
CA PRO A 249 2.69 18.02 -4.87
C PRO A 249 2.57 16.51 -5.10
N PHE A 250 1.54 15.86 -4.54
CA PHE A 250 1.28 14.44 -4.78
C PHE A 250 0.70 14.17 -6.16
N VAL A 251 -0.10 15.07 -6.74
CA VAL A 251 -0.55 14.93 -8.14
C VAL A 251 0.64 14.88 -9.08
N ALA A 252 1.65 15.72 -8.86
CA ALA A 252 2.86 15.71 -9.67
C ALA A 252 3.63 14.38 -9.54
N VAL A 253 3.78 13.88 -8.31
CA VAL A 253 4.48 12.62 -8.02
C VAL A 253 3.73 11.39 -8.54
N LEU A 254 2.40 11.36 -8.50
CA LEU A 254 1.59 10.21 -8.92
C LEU A 254 1.29 10.19 -10.42
N ARG A 255 1.61 11.27 -11.15
CA ARG A 255 1.34 11.40 -12.59
C ARG A 255 2.00 10.28 -13.39
N GLY A 256 1.21 9.58 -14.21
CA GLY A 256 1.71 8.52 -15.09
C GLY A 256 2.12 7.23 -14.37
N ARG A 257 1.79 7.11 -13.07
CA ARG A 257 2.13 5.95 -12.24
C ARG A 257 1.00 4.95 -12.08
N LEU A 258 -0.17 5.25 -12.66
CA LEU A 258 -1.31 4.36 -12.73
C LEU A 258 -1.24 3.52 -14.00
N GLN A 259 -1.54 2.23 -13.85
CA GLN A 259 -1.62 1.28 -14.96
C GLN A 259 -2.91 0.47 -14.83
N LEU A 260 -3.62 0.26 -15.93
CA LEU A 260 -4.83 -0.56 -15.96
C LEU A 260 -4.53 -2.01 -15.53
N ARG A 261 -5.42 -2.55 -14.68
CA ARG A 261 -5.50 -3.98 -14.41
C ARG A 261 -6.52 -4.56 -15.37
N ILE A 262 -6.09 -5.19 -16.46
CA ILE A 262 -7.03 -5.84 -17.37
C ILE A 262 -7.48 -7.14 -16.70
N ARG A 263 -8.75 -7.27 -16.33
CA ARG A 263 -9.34 -8.60 -16.11
C ARG A 263 -9.68 -9.16 -17.47
N ILE A 264 -9.04 -10.23 -17.90
CA ILE A 264 -9.54 -11.00 -19.05
C ILE A 264 -10.55 -11.99 -18.48
N GLY A 265 -11.82 -11.59 -18.47
CA GLY A 265 -12.93 -12.53 -18.31
C GLY A 265 -13.37 -12.99 -19.70
N GLN A 266 -13.48 -14.31 -19.92
CA GLN A 266 -14.33 -14.80 -21.00
C GLN A 266 -15.75 -14.34 -20.67
N VAL A 267 -16.37 -13.58 -21.57
CA VAL A 267 -17.79 -13.20 -21.45
C VAL A 267 -18.60 -14.49 -21.55
N ALA A 268 -19.11 -14.96 -20.42
CA ALA A 268 -20.15 -15.97 -20.40
C ALA A 268 -21.46 -15.30 -20.82
N LEU A 269 -22.15 -15.87 -21.82
CA LEU A 269 -23.41 -15.35 -22.37
C LEU A 269 -24.59 -15.38 -21.39
N ASP A 270 -24.35 -15.66 -20.10
CA ASP A 270 -25.36 -15.91 -19.06
C ASP A 270 -25.14 -15.12 -17.74
N GLY A 271 -24.25 -14.12 -17.72
CA GLY A 271 -24.32 -13.01 -16.76
C GLY A 271 -24.01 -13.34 -15.29
N ARG A 272 -23.26 -14.42 -15.00
CA ARG A 272 -22.73 -14.69 -13.64
C ARG A 272 -21.20 -14.70 -13.62
N PRO A 273 -20.54 -14.15 -12.59
CA PRO A 273 -19.08 -14.21 -12.47
C PRO A 273 -18.61 -15.62 -12.09
N HIS A 274 -17.53 -16.10 -12.74
CA HIS A 274 -16.88 -17.38 -12.42
C HIS A 274 -15.82 -17.20 -11.30
N PRO A 275 -15.70 -18.16 -10.36
CA PRO A 275 -14.55 -18.22 -9.46
C PRO A 275 -13.33 -18.73 -10.26
N GLY A 276 -12.61 -17.81 -10.91
CA GLY A 276 -11.44 -18.15 -11.73
C GLY A 276 -10.90 -17.05 -12.63
N ASP A 277 -11.52 -15.87 -12.66
CA ASP A 277 -11.14 -14.76 -13.54
C ASP A 277 -9.65 -14.38 -13.41
N GLN A 278 -8.95 -14.35 -14.55
CA GLN A 278 -7.52 -14.05 -14.64
C GLN A 278 -7.27 -12.56 -14.98
N ILE A 279 -6.21 -12.00 -14.40
CA ILE A 279 -5.81 -10.60 -14.58
C ILE A 279 -4.55 -10.55 -15.44
N VAL A 280 -4.58 -9.76 -16.52
CA VAL A 280 -3.46 -9.40 -17.40
C VAL A 280 -3.15 -7.91 -17.24
N TYR A 281 -1.91 -7.50 -17.54
CA TYR A 281 -1.46 -6.12 -17.41
C TYR A 281 -0.96 -5.60 -18.76
N ALA A 282 -1.36 -4.39 -19.16
CA ALA A 282 -0.83 -3.76 -20.36
C ALA A 282 0.53 -3.12 -20.05
N GLY A 283 1.56 -3.49 -20.83
CA GLY A 283 2.87 -2.83 -20.80
C GLY A 283 2.80 -1.41 -21.37
N ARG A 284 3.73 -0.54 -20.94
CA ARG A 284 3.82 0.84 -21.47
C ARG A 284 3.94 0.81 -23.00
N GLY A 285 3.05 1.51 -23.69
CA GLY A 285 3.28 1.98 -25.07
C GLY A 285 2.69 1.17 -26.21
N GLN A 286 1.74 0.24 -25.99
CA GLN A 286 1.03 -0.39 -27.12
C GLN A 286 -0.42 0.11 -27.22
N ARG A 287 -0.70 0.83 -28.31
CA ARG A 287 -2.06 1.06 -28.81
C ARG A 287 -2.53 -0.28 -29.37
N LEU A 288 -3.54 -0.89 -28.77
CA LEU A 288 -4.20 -2.06 -29.36
C LEU A 288 -5.27 -1.54 -30.31
N ASP A 289 -4.95 -1.54 -31.60
CA ASP A 289 -5.94 -1.37 -32.66
C ASP A 289 -6.79 -2.65 -32.71
N LEU A 290 -8.07 -2.53 -32.37
CA LEU A 290 -9.06 -3.60 -32.46
C LEU A 290 -9.57 -3.68 -33.91
N GLU A 291 -8.91 -4.47 -34.76
CA GLU A 291 -9.52 -4.92 -36.01
C GLU A 291 -10.44 -6.12 -35.72
N LEU A 292 -11.74 -5.94 -36.01
CA LEU A 292 -12.73 -7.01 -36.03
C LEU A 292 -12.37 -8.01 -37.13
N ILE A 293 -11.97 -9.22 -36.75
CA ILE A 293 -11.97 -10.38 -37.64
C ILE A 293 -13.40 -10.95 -37.62
N ALA A 294 -14.20 -10.62 -38.63
CA ALA A 294 -15.44 -11.32 -38.93
C ALA A 294 -15.09 -12.71 -39.48
N GLY A 295 -15.54 -13.76 -38.79
CA GLY A 295 -15.32 -15.15 -39.15
C GLY A 295 -16.04 -15.54 -40.44
N GLU A 296 -15.35 -16.34 -41.25
CA GLU A 296 -15.88 -17.01 -42.43
C GLU A 296 -17.02 -17.97 -42.03
N GLY A 297 -18.22 -17.65 -42.50
CA GLY A 297 -19.40 -18.50 -42.42
C GLY A 297 -19.48 -19.44 -43.62
N GLN A 298 -19.17 -20.70 -43.34
CA GLN A 298 -19.67 -21.93 -43.95
C GLN A 298 -20.77 -21.75 -45.03
N THR A 299 -20.44 -22.12 -46.26
CA THR A 299 -21.38 -22.26 -47.38
C THR A 299 -22.29 -23.47 -47.15
N ASP A 300 -23.58 -23.21 -46.95
CA ASP A 300 -24.62 -24.23 -47.01
C ASP A 300 -24.84 -24.66 -48.47
N GLN A 301 -24.77 -25.97 -48.69
CA GLN A 301 -25.23 -26.62 -49.91
C GLN A 301 -26.75 -26.44 -50.01
N VAL A 302 -27.22 -25.88 -51.13
CA VAL A 302 -28.63 -25.98 -51.53
C VAL A 302 -28.68 -26.84 -52.79
N ASP A 303 -29.26 -28.02 -52.63
CA ASP A 303 -29.59 -28.97 -53.67
C ASP A 303 -30.44 -28.32 -54.77
N GLY A 304 -30.02 -28.54 -56.02
CA GLY A 304 -30.79 -28.21 -57.20
C GLY A 304 -31.95 -29.19 -57.39
N HIS A 305 -33.17 -28.67 -57.45
CA HIS A 305 -34.25 -29.30 -58.17
C HIS A 305 -34.79 -28.34 -59.25
N GLN A 306 -34.51 -28.78 -60.47
CA GLN A 306 -35.06 -28.48 -61.78
C GLN A 306 -36.59 -28.23 -61.78
N LEU A 307 -37.06 -27.29 -62.61
CA LEU A 307 -38.15 -27.48 -63.58
C LEU A 307 -38.27 -26.30 -64.57
N ASP A 308 -38.55 -26.69 -65.81
CA ASP A 308 -38.61 -25.96 -67.08
C ASP A 308 -39.64 -24.81 -67.18
N ALA A 309 -39.28 -23.74 -67.91
CA ALA A 309 -39.93 -23.24 -69.13
C ALA A 309 -39.33 -21.89 -69.59
#